data_AF-A0A3D4EU25-F1
#
_entry.id   AF-A0A3D4EU25-F1
#
_cell.length_a   1.000
_cell.length_b   1.000
_cell.length_c   1.000
_cell.angle_alpha   90.00
_cell.angle_beta   90.00
_cell.angle_gamma   90.00
#
_symmetry.space_group_name_H-M   'P 1'
#
loop_
_entity.id
_entity.type
_entity.pdbx_description
1 polymer ?
#
loop_
_entity_poly.entity_id
_entity_poly.type
_entity_poly.pdbx_seq_one_letter_code
_entity_poly.pdbx_strand_id
1 'polypeptide(L)'
;RIISKDVQFKNLGLVIVDEEQRFGVTHKERFKEMWRFVDVLTLSATPIPRTLYLSMMGVREMSVIDTPPPNRRPVATTVCPYDERIIRSAVKKEVSRQGQVFLLHNRVKTIRGMKRRIENLVPEARVEVGHGQMGDEELEDVMNRFIRHEFDVLVCTTIIESGVDIPNANTIIIDRADRFGLADLYQIRGRVGRADRRAYAYLMLPPDMLTVGDARKRINAIKQYTSLGAGFKIAMRDLEIRGAGNLLGTKQSGHMAAIGFDLYCQLLKQSVSKLKGEPSAGRIDISMNIDFLCTNEGQYHLASKHSLPAFVPSDYMAEARLRITAYRELAEASRIEDLDILRKNWADRFGRIPPPVEFLLIATEIKVRAALKGCSSLEVKDEKLKLMKNGKYIQINGKFPRLIGDNEEEWLESALDWILDL
;
A
#
# COMPACT_ATOMS: atom_id res chain seq x y z
N ARG A 1 -12.45 -27.57 -3.70
CA ARG A 1 -12.30 -28.99 -4.09
C ARG A 1 -10.85 -29.47 -4.07
N ILE A 2 -9.90 -28.81 -4.75
CA ILE A 2 -8.48 -29.23 -4.84
C ILE A 2 -7.77 -29.34 -3.47
N ILE A 3 -8.24 -28.58 -2.48
CA ILE A 3 -7.67 -28.50 -1.11
C ILE A 3 -8.31 -29.47 -0.12
N SER A 4 -9.30 -30.23 -0.58
CA SER A 4 -10.02 -31.20 0.24
C SER A 4 -9.10 -32.40 0.54
N LYS A 5 -9.32 -33.08 1.68
CA LYS A 5 -8.42 -34.16 2.15
C LYS A 5 -8.37 -35.38 1.23
N ASP A 6 -9.33 -35.48 0.31
CA ASP A 6 -9.51 -36.57 -0.64
C ASP A 6 -8.68 -36.41 -1.92
N VAL A 7 -7.99 -35.28 -2.11
CA VAL A 7 -7.14 -35.06 -3.28
C VAL A 7 -5.69 -35.38 -2.92
N GLN A 8 -5.16 -36.47 -3.49
CA GLN A 8 -3.75 -36.82 -3.40
C GLN A 8 -3.04 -36.56 -4.74
N PHE A 9 -1.97 -35.80 -4.69
CA PHE A 9 -1.11 -35.56 -5.85
C PHE A 9 -0.04 -36.64 -5.95
N LYS A 10 0.22 -37.14 -7.15
CA LYS A 10 1.27 -38.15 -7.39
C LYS A 10 2.68 -37.57 -7.22
N ASN A 11 2.94 -36.41 -7.81
CA ASN A 11 4.20 -35.68 -7.69
C ASN A 11 3.94 -34.19 -7.99
N LEU A 12 3.69 -33.39 -6.95
CA LEU A 12 3.34 -31.98 -7.09
C LEU A 12 4.61 -31.12 -7.10
N GLY A 13 4.95 -30.52 -8.23
CA GLY A 13 6.15 -29.67 -8.38
C GLY A 13 5.87 -28.16 -8.40
N LEU A 14 4.68 -27.73 -8.82
CA LEU A 14 4.31 -26.32 -8.96
C LEU A 14 2.86 -26.08 -8.57
N VAL A 15 2.61 -24.98 -7.87
CA VAL A 15 1.28 -24.47 -7.56
C VAL A 15 1.15 -23.05 -8.09
N ILE A 16 0.09 -22.80 -8.86
CA ILE A 16 -0.27 -21.45 -9.32
C ILE A 16 -1.53 -21.02 -8.58
N VAL A 17 -1.45 -19.94 -7.83
CA VAL A 17 -2.58 -19.34 -7.11
C VAL A 17 -2.93 -18.01 -7.77
N ASP A 18 -4.11 -17.93 -8.38
CA ASP A 18 -4.64 -16.69 -8.93
C ASP A 18 -5.61 -16.02 -7.94
N GLU A 19 -5.62 -14.68 -7.93
CA GLU A 19 -6.44 -13.82 -7.05
C GLU A 19 -6.38 -14.23 -5.56
N GLU A 20 -5.16 -14.37 -5.01
CA GLU A 20 -4.87 -14.84 -3.64
C GLU A 20 -5.70 -14.15 -2.54
N GLN A 21 -6.09 -12.90 -2.75
CA GLN A 21 -6.87 -12.10 -1.80
C GLN A 21 -8.24 -12.70 -1.49
N ARG A 22 -8.80 -13.54 -2.37
CA ARG A 22 -10.10 -14.18 -2.16
C ARG A 22 -10.05 -15.39 -1.23
N PHE A 23 -8.86 -15.92 -0.96
CA PHE A 23 -8.71 -17.04 -0.04
C PHE A 23 -8.67 -16.56 1.42
N GLY A 24 -9.52 -17.17 2.24
CA GLY A 24 -9.55 -16.96 3.69
C GLY A 24 -8.26 -17.40 4.38
N VAL A 25 -8.08 -16.93 5.61
CA VAL A 25 -6.86 -17.21 6.41
C VAL A 25 -6.65 -18.71 6.61
N THR A 26 -7.71 -19.45 6.89
CA THR A 26 -7.68 -20.92 7.10
C THR A 26 -7.23 -21.68 5.85
N HIS A 27 -7.64 -21.24 4.66
CA HIS A 27 -7.16 -21.81 3.40
C HIS A 27 -5.66 -21.52 3.22
N LYS A 28 -5.22 -20.30 3.55
CA LYS A 28 -3.82 -19.88 3.42
C LYS A 28 -2.87 -20.60 4.37
N GLU A 29 -3.30 -20.94 5.58
CA GLU A 29 -2.49 -21.75 6.49
C GLU A 29 -2.34 -23.18 5.99
N ARG A 30 -3.44 -23.77 5.50
CA ARG A 30 -3.42 -25.09 4.89
C ARG A 30 -2.53 -25.17 3.65
N PHE A 31 -2.46 -24.09 2.86
CA PHE A 31 -1.53 -23.98 1.72
C PHE A 31 -0.07 -24.11 2.16
N LYS A 32 0.31 -23.45 3.27
CA LYS A 32 1.67 -23.48 3.79
C LYS A 32 2.07 -24.86 4.30
N GLU A 33 1.13 -25.58 4.90
CA GLU A 33 1.37 -26.94 5.36
C GLU A 33 1.49 -27.95 4.20
N MET A 34 0.57 -27.87 3.24
CA MET A 34 0.52 -28.83 2.12
C MET A 34 1.63 -28.63 1.08
N TRP A 35 2.12 -27.40 0.89
CA TRP A 35 3.03 -27.03 -0.20
C TRP A 35 4.41 -26.58 0.27
N ARG A 36 4.84 -27.05 1.45
CA ARG A 36 6.10 -26.63 2.09
C ARG A 36 7.36 -26.84 1.22
N PHE A 37 7.33 -27.80 0.29
CA PHE A 37 8.44 -28.15 -0.60
C PHE A 37 8.08 -28.05 -2.08
N VAL A 38 7.09 -27.21 -2.42
CA VAL A 38 6.58 -27.06 -3.79
C VAL A 38 6.76 -25.61 -4.21
N ASP A 39 7.11 -25.38 -5.47
CA ASP A 39 7.21 -24.03 -6.00
C ASP A 39 5.81 -23.38 -6.06
N VAL A 40 5.68 -22.14 -5.58
CA VAL A 40 4.38 -21.44 -5.54
C VAL A 40 4.47 -20.11 -6.30
N LEU A 41 3.78 -20.04 -7.44
CA LEU A 41 3.56 -18.81 -8.17
C LEU A 41 2.23 -18.20 -7.76
N THR A 42 2.24 -16.95 -7.31
CA THR A 42 1.01 -16.22 -6.96
C THR A 42 0.79 -15.06 -7.92
N LEU A 43 -0.39 -15.02 -8.54
CA LEU A 43 -0.83 -13.97 -9.46
C LEU A 43 -1.91 -13.13 -8.78
N SER A 44 -1.81 -11.81 -8.92
CA SER A 44 -2.85 -10.90 -8.42
C SER A 44 -2.79 -9.57 -9.17
N ALA A 45 -3.96 -9.03 -9.50
CA ALA A 45 -4.07 -7.71 -10.12
C ALA A 45 -3.77 -6.56 -9.13
N THR A 46 -3.92 -6.81 -7.83
CA THR A 46 -3.61 -5.87 -6.74
C THR A 46 -2.96 -6.63 -5.60
N PRO A 47 -1.64 -6.49 -5.38
CA PRO A 47 -0.96 -7.29 -4.37
C PRO A 47 -1.54 -7.00 -2.99
N ILE A 48 -1.80 -8.06 -2.22
CA ILE A 48 -2.26 -7.93 -0.82
C ILE A 48 -1.23 -7.08 -0.06
N PRO A 49 -1.63 -6.06 0.72
CA PRO A 49 -0.70 -5.17 1.40
C PRO A 49 0.41 -5.90 2.18
N ARG A 50 0.08 -7.02 2.85
CA ARG A 50 1.05 -7.90 3.53
C ARG A 50 2.03 -8.58 2.57
N THR A 51 1.54 -9.13 1.46
CA THR A 51 2.36 -9.84 0.47
C THR A 51 3.25 -8.86 -0.29
N LEU A 52 2.72 -7.69 -0.63
CA LEU A 52 3.49 -6.58 -1.21
C LEU A 52 4.65 -6.18 -0.29
N TYR A 53 4.36 -6.05 1.00
CA TYR A 53 5.34 -5.67 2.01
C TYR A 53 6.46 -6.72 2.14
N LEU A 54 6.10 -8.00 2.28
CA LEU A 54 7.08 -9.11 2.31
C LEU A 54 7.93 -9.18 1.04
N SER A 55 7.36 -8.81 -0.10
CA SER A 55 8.07 -8.77 -1.37
C SER A 55 9.06 -7.61 -1.45
N MET A 56 8.66 -6.42 -1.00
CA MET A 56 9.55 -5.25 -0.89
C MET A 56 10.71 -5.48 0.08
N MET A 57 10.49 -6.35 1.08
CA MET A 57 11.51 -6.78 2.04
C MET A 57 12.49 -7.81 1.49
N GLY A 58 12.30 -8.31 0.26
CA GLY A 58 13.12 -9.37 -0.30
C GLY A 58 12.92 -10.74 0.37
N VAL A 59 11.89 -10.89 1.21
CA VAL A 59 11.48 -12.19 1.77
C VAL A 59 10.74 -13.02 0.73
N ARG A 60 10.12 -12.37 -0.26
CA ARG A 60 9.44 -13.01 -1.38
C ARG A 60 9.88 -12.33 -2.67
N GLU A 61 10.24 -13.10 -3.67
CA GLU A 61 10.49 -12.54 -5.01
C GLU A 61 9.17 -12.07 -5.63
N MET A 62 9.20 -10.90 -6.26
CA MET A 62 8.03 -10.32 -6.93
C MET A 62 8.45 -9.79 -8.29
N SER A 63 7.74 -10.26 -9.31
CA SER A 63 7.82 -9.71 -10.66
C SER A 63 6.59 -8.87 -10.92
N VAL A 64 6.79 -7.66 -11.45
CA VAL A 64 5.72 -6.72 -11.80
C VAL A 64 5.64 -6.63 -13.31
N ILE A 65 4.46 -6.90 -13.86
CA ILE A 65 4.18 -6.73 -15.30
C ILE A 65 3.42 -5.42 -15.47
N ASP A 66 4.16 -4.33 -15.72
CA ASP A 66 3.58 -2.99 -15.89
C ASP A 66 3.17 -2.68 -17.33
N THR A 67 3.85 -3.28 -18.32
CA THR A 67 3.59 -3.03 -19.73
C THR A 67 2.26 -3.66 -20.14
N PRO A 68 1.25 -2.86 -20.56
CA PRO A 68 -0.01 -3.42 -21.02
C PRO A 68 0.17 -4.09 -22.39
N PRO A 69 -0.71 -5.03 -22.76
CA PRO A 69 -0.74 -5.59 -24.12
C PRO A 69 -0.88 -4.49 -25.18
N PRO A 70 -0.31 -4.70 -26.38
CA PRO A 70 -0.51 -3.78 -27.50
C PRO A 70 -2.01 -3.56 -27.77
N ASN A 71 -2.37 -2.34 -28.16
CA ASN A 71 -3.74 -1.84 -28.42
C ASN A 71 -4.63 -1.56 -27.19
N ARG A 72 -4.17 -1.73 -25.95
CA ARG A 72 -4.97 -1.36 -24.77
C ARG A 72 -5.07 0.16 -24.59
N ARG A 73 -6.24 0.73 -24.85
CA ARG A 73 -6.51 2.17 -24.63
C ARG A 73 -6.87 2.45 -23.16
N PRO A 74 -6.44 3.58 -22.56
CA PRO A 74 -6.80 3.95 -21.20
C PRO A 74 -8.31 4.21 -21.06
N VAL A 75 -8.88 3.76 -19.94
CA VAL A 75 -10.29 3.98 -19.60
C VAL A 75 -10.49 5.44 -19.17
N ALA A 76 -11.31 6.18 -19.91
CA ALA A 76 -11.64 7.57 -19.59
C ALA A 76 -12.52 7.61 -18.34
N THR A 77 -11.98 8.10 -17.23
CA THR A 77 -12.62 8.02 -15.92
C THR A 77 -13.13 9.39 -15.47
N THR A 78 -14.42 9.50 -15.19
CA THR A 78 -15.09 10.72 -14.73
C THR A 78 -15.67 10.49 -13.34
N VAL A 79 -15.32 11.36 -12.39
CA VAL A 79 -15.95 11.39 -11.06
C VAL A 79 -16.96 12.53 -11.04
N CYS A 80 -18.21 12.22 -10.72
CA CYS A 80 -19.34 13.15 -10.80
C CYS A 80 -20.35 12.89 -9.66
N PRO A 81 -21.19 13.89 -9.30
CA PRO A 81 -22.35 13.63 -8.47
C PRO A 81 -23.29 12.65 -9.17
N TYR A 82 -24.10 11.95 -8.38
CA TYR A 82 -25.22 11.18 -8.90
C TYR A 82 -26.15 12.12 -9.69
N ASP A 83 -26.25 11.88 -11.00
CA ASP A 83 -27.12 12.61 -11.91
C ASP A 83 -27.66 11.66 -12.98
N GLU A 84 -28.98 11.48 -12.99
CA GLU A 84 -29.68 10.62 -13.95
C GLU A 84 -29.49 11.06 -15.40
N ARG A 85 -29.23 12.36 -15.64
CA ARG A 85 -28.93 12.87 -16.99
C ARG A 85 -27.61 12.30 -17.51
N ILE A 86 -26.60 12.19 -16.63
CA ILE A 86 -25.31 11.58 -16.97
C ILE A 86 -25.48 10.09 -17.23
N ILE A 87 -26.23 9.37 -16.38
CA ILE A 87 -26.53 7.95 -16.57
C ILE A 87 -27.19 7.74 -17.94
N ARG A 88 -28.25 8.50 -18.23
CA ARG A 88 -29.00 8.40 -19.49
C ARG A 88 -28.09 8.65 -20.69
N SER A 89 -27.29 9.72 -20.67
CA SER A 89 -26.38 10.04 -21.76
C SER A 89 -25.28 8.99 -21.95
N ALA A 90 -24.73 8.46 -20.86
CA ALA A 90 -23.72 7.41 -20.90
C ALA A 90 -24.29 6.11 -21.50
N VAL A 91 -25.46 5.68 -21.05
CA VAL A 91 -26.14 4.48 -21.55
C VAL A 91 -26.54 4.64 -23.02
N LYS A 92 -27.22 5.73 -23.40
CA LYS A 92 -27.60 5.98 -24.81
C LYS A 92 -26.38 5.99 -25.74
N LYS A 93 -25.30 6.64 -25.32
CA LYS A 93 -24.05 6.68 -26.09
C LYS A 93 -23.48 5.27 -26.29
N GLU A 94 -23.50 4.43 -25.27
CA GLU A 94 -23.01 3.05 -25.37
C GLU A 94 -23.89 2.18 -26.27
N VAL A 95 -25.21 2.23 -26.07
CA VAL A 95 -26.19 1.47 -26.86
C VAL A 95 -26.13 1.87 -28.34
N SER A 96 -25.99 3.18 -28.63
CA SER A 96 -25.88 3.68 -30.01
C SER A 96 -24.65 3.16 -30.77
N ARG A 97 -23.58 2.79 -30.05
CA ARG A 97 -22.38 2.17 -30.62
C ARG A 97 -22.41 0.64 -30.57
N GLN A 98 -23.56 0.04 -30.28
CA GLN A 98 -23.75 -1.42 -30.08
C GLN A 98 -22.83 -1.98 -28.98
N GLY A 99 -22.47 -1.16 -28.00
CA GLY A 99 -21.72 -1.60 -26.82
C GLY A 99 -22.66 -1.99 -25.68
N GLN A 100 -22.08 -2.49 -24.60
CA GLN A 100 -22.81 -2.87 -23.40
C GLN A 100 -22.32 -2.09 -22.17
N VAL A 101 -23.23 -1.87 -21.22
CA VAL A 101 -22.99 -1.09 -20.01
C VAL A 101 -23.09 -1.97 -18.78
N PHE A 102 -22.11 -1.85 -17.90
CA PHE A 102 -22.25 -2.29 -16.51
C PHE A 102 -22.73 -1.14 -15.64
N LEU A 103 -23.81 -1.36 -14.89
CA LEU A 103 -24.23 -0.46 -13.84
C LEU A 103 -24.12 -1.16 -12.49
N LEU A 104 -23.12 -0.77 -11.72
CA LEU A 104 -22.84 -1.37 -10.44
C LEU A 104 -23.62 -0.66 -9.35
N HIS A 105 -24.57 -1.37 -8.74
CA HIS A 105 -25.39 -0.93 -7.62
C HIS A 105 -25.29 -1.96 -6.49
N ASN A 106 -24.40 -1.70 -5.51
CA ASN A 106 -24.06 -2.65 -4.46
C ASN A 106 -25.10 -2.70 -3.31
N ARG A 107 -26.36 -3.01 -3.66
CA ARG A 107 -27.45 -3.25 -2.70
C ARG A 107 -28.58 -4.07 -3.35
N VAL A 108 -28.61 -5.37 -3.06
CA VAL A 108 -29.60 -6.30 -3.63
C VAL A 108 -31.04 -5.87 -3.36
N LYS A 109 -31.34 -5.35 -2.16
CA LYS A 109 -32.69 -4.89 -1.79
C LYS A 109 -33.27 -3.82 -2.73
N THR A 110 -32.42 -2.99 -3.33
CA THR A 110 -32.82 -1.84 -4.17
C THR A 110 -32.47 -2.01 -5.64
N ILE A 111 -31.83 -3.11 -6.03
CA ILE A 111 -31.32 -3.32 -7.38
C ILE A 111 -32.42 -3.40 -8.44
N ARG A 112 -33.56 -4.04 -8.13
CA ARG A 112 -34.74 -4.06 -9.00
C ARG A 112 -35.38 -2.67 -9.16
N GLY A 113 -35.24 -1.82 -8.15
CA GLY A 113 -35.61 -0.41 -8.25
C GLY A 113 -34.70 0.35 -9.21
N MET A 114 -33.40 0.05 -9.17
CA MET A 114 -32.43 0.61 -10.13
C MET A 114 -32.71 0.14 -11.56
N LYS A 115 -33.00 -1.15 -11.79
CA LYS A 115 -33.42 -1.67 -13.12
C LYS A 115 -34.56 -0.84 -13.71
N ARG A 116 -35.68 -0.72 -12.97
CA ARG A 116 -36.84 0.08 -13.39
C ARG A 116 -36.51 1.55 -13.66
N ARG A 117 -35.60 2.13 -12.87
CA ARG A 117 -35.14 3.51 -13.09
C ARG A 117 -34.37 3.65 -14.41
N ILE A 118 -33.51 2.69 -14.75
CA ILE A 118 -32.78 2.69 -16.03
C ILE A 118 -33.72 2.48 -17.21
N GLU A 119 -34.67 1.54 -17.11
CA GLU A 119 -35.70 1.31 -18.14
C GLU A 119 -36.52 2.58 -18.40
N ASN A 120 -36.86 3.33 -17.35
CA ASN A 120 -37.56 4.62 -17.50
C ASN A 120 -36.67 5.72 -18.13
N LEU A 121 -35.37 5.73 -17.82
CA LEU A 121 -34.43 6.73 -18.35
C LEU A 121 -34.06 6.48 -19.81
N VAL A 122 -33.97 5.21 -20.20
CA VAL A 122 -33.58 4.75 -21.55
C VAL A 122 -34.51 3.60 -21.97
N PRO A 123 -35.73 3.89 -22.44
CA PRO A 123 -36.70 2.86 -22.84
C PRO A 123 -36.22 1.96 -23.98
N GLU A 124 -35.27 2.43 -24.79
CA GLU A 124 -34.68 1.65 -25.89
C GLU A 124 -33.64 0.62 -25.44
N ALA A 125 -33.16 0.68 -24.20
CA ALA A 125 -32.14 -0.24 -23.68
C ALA A 125 -32.78 -1.49 -23.06
N ARG A 126 -32.29 -2.67 -23.41
CA ARG A 126 -32.65 -3.92 -22.75
C ARG A 126 -31.84 -4.04 -21.46
N VAL A 127 -32.50 -4.09 -20.31
CA VAL A 127 -31.86 -4.06 -18.99
C VAL A 127 -32.12 -5.36 -18.24
N GLU A 128 -31.09 -5.96 -17.68
CA GLU A 128 -31.22 -7.09 -16.76
C GLU A 128 -30.44 -6.93 -15.45
N VAL A 129 -30.75 -7.77 -14.47
CA VAL A 129 -30.15 -7.76 -13.14
C VAL A 129 -29.33 -9.02 -12.90
N GLY A 130 -28.12 -8.86 -12.36
CA GLY A 130 -27.30 -9.96 -11.85
C GLY A 130 -26.76 -9.63 -10.46
N HIS A 131 -27.08 -10.45 -9.44
CA HIS A 131 -26.59 -10.22 -8.07
C HIS A 131 -26.19 -11.52 -7.36
N GLY A 132 -25.26 -11.43 -6.40
CA GLY A 132 -24.63 -12.62 -5.80
C GLY A 132 -25.54 -13.48 -4.91
N GLN A 133 -26.79 -13.07 -4.70
CA GLN A 133 -27.81 -13.90 -4.04
C GLN A 133 -28.62 -14.78 -5.02
N MET A 134 -28.35 -14.69 -6.33
CA MET A 134 -28.94 -15.59 -7.33
C MET A 134 -28.29 -16.97 -7.22
N GLY A 135 -29.00 -18.02 -7.65
CA GLY A 135 -28.37 -19.34 -7.78
C GLY A 135 -27.25 -19.30 -8.82
N ASP A 136 -26.23 -20.15 -8.66
CA ASP A 136 -25.07 -20.17 -9.56
C ASP A 136 -25.48 -20.36 -11.04
N GLU A 137 -26.42 -21.28 -11.31
CA GLU A 137 -26.98 -21.53 -12.65
C GLU A 137 -27.74 -20.32 -13.22
N GLU A 138 -28.52 -19.63 -12.38
CA GLU A 138 -29.30 -18.45 -12.79
C GLU A 138 -28.38 -17.28 -13.14
N LEU A 139 -27.33 -17.09 -12.34
CA LEU A 139 -26.33 -16.07 -12.60
C LEU A 139 -25.56 -16.40 -13.88
N GLU A 140 -25.15 -17.65 -14.08
CA GLU A 140 -24.44 -18.08 -15.27
C GLU A 140 -25.27 -17.85 -16.55
N ASP A 141 -26.57 -18.15 -16.51
CA ASP A 141 -27.49 -17.86 -17.62
C ASP A 141 -27.53 -16.35 -17.95
N VAL A 142 -27.74 -15.50 -16.94
CA VAL A 142 -27.76 -14.04 -17.15
C VAL A 142 -26.44 -13.54 -17.75
N MET A 143 -25.30 -14.06 -17.29
CA MET A 143 -23.99 -13.70 -17.82
C MET A 143 -23.79 -14.18 -19.26
N ASN A 144 -24.22 -15.39 -19.60
CA ASN A 144 -24.17 -15.92 -20.96
C ASN A 144 -25.01 -15.10 -21.93
N ARG A 145 -26.23 -14.72 -21.52
CA ARG A 145 -27.11 -13.85 -22.29
C ARG A 145 -26.53 -12.45 -22.47
N PHE A 146 -25.83 -11.93 -21.46
CA PHE A 146 -25.09 -10.68 -21.60
C PHE A 146 -23.94 -10.81 -22.60
N ILE A 147 -23.12 -11.85 -22.53
CA ILE A 147 -22.00 -12.08 -23.46
C ILE A 147 -22.51 -12.19 -24.91
N ARG A 148 -23.68 -12.81 -25.12
CA ARG A 148 -24.36 -12.95 -26.43
C ARG A 148 -25.06 -11.69 -26.92
N HIS A 149 -25.00 -10.58 -26.17
CA HIS A 149 -25.63 -9.30 -26.51
C HIS A 149 -27.18 -9.39 -26.61
N GLU A 150 -27.79 -10.27 -25.82
CA GLU A 150 -29.25 -10.35 -25.72
C GLU A 150 -29.85 -9.16 -24.98
N PHE A 151 -29.05 -8.46 -24.18
CA PHE A 151 -29.41 -7.21 -23.53
C PHE A 151 -28.20 -6.27 -23.40
N ASP A 152 -28.47 -4.98 -23.20
CA ASP A 152 -27.49 -3.92 -23.36
C ASP A 152 -26.91 -3.43 -22.01
N VAL A 153 -27.70 -3.50 -20.94
CA VAL A 153 -27.31 -3.01 -19.62
C VAL A 153 -27.45 -4.11 -18.58
N LEU A 154 -26.36 -4.43 -17.88
CA LEU A 154 -26.39 -5.28 -16.70
C LEU A 154 -26.31 -4.43 -15.44
N VAL A 155 -27.39 -4.42 -14.66
CA VAL A 155 -27.41 -3.84 -13.31
C VAL A 155 -26.97 -4.91 -12.31
N CYS A 156 -25.81 -4.71 -11.67
CA CYS A 156 -25.21 -5.75 -10.84
C CYS A 156 -24.64 -5.28 -9.51
N THR A 157 -24.38 -6.22 -8.61
CA THR A 157 -23.54 -5.98 -7.41
C THR A 157 -22.06 -6.17 -7.76
N THR A 158 -21.20 -6.34 -6.75
CA THR A 158 -19.76 -6.62 -6.91
C THR A 158 -19.43 -7.98 -7.54
N ILE A 159 -20.38 -8.68 -8.18
CA ILE A 159 -20.07 -9.98 -8.82
C ILE A 159 -19.07 -9.82 -9.98
N ILE A 160 -19.00 -8.64 -10.63
CA ILE A 160 -17.96 -8.38 -11.64
C ILE A 160 -16.54 -8.52 -11.05
N GLU A 161 -16.39 -8.32 -9.74
CA GLU A 161 -15.13 -8.50 -9.04
C GLU A 161 -14.65 -9.95 -9.09
N SER A 162 -15.55 -10.94 -9.28
CA SER A 162 -15.27 -12.38 -9.17
C SER A 162 -14.69 -13.06 -10.42
N GLY A 163 -14.41 -12.32 -11.50
CA GLY A 163 -13.58 -12.84 -12.60
C GLY A 163 -14.30 -13.14 -13.92
N VAL A 164 -15.53 -12.68 -14.10
CA VAL A 164 -16.17 -12.73 -15.44
C VAL A 164 -15.58 -11.63 -16.30
N ASP A 165 -14.79 -12.03 -17.29
CA ASP A 165 -14.26 -11.13 -18.29
C ASP A 165 -15.27 -10.93 -19.42
N ILE A 166 -15.71 -9.70 -19.64
CA ILE A 166 -16.70 -9.40 -20.67
C ILE A 166 -16.11 -8.35 -21.61
N PRO A 167 -15.49 -8.79 -22.73
CA PRO A 167 -14.77 -7.89 -23.61
C PRO A 167 -15.67 -6.85 -24.30
N ASN A 168 -16.97 -7.12 -24.38
CA ASN A 168 -17.95 -6.27 -25.06
C ASN A 168 -18.44 -5.08 -24.22
N ALA A 169 -18.22 -5.12 -22.90
CA ALA A 169 -18.58 -4.02 -22.02
C ALA A 169 -17.50 -2.94 -22.07
N ASN A 170 -17.86 -1.76 -22.60
CA ASN A 170 -16.95 -0.63 -22.76
C ASN A 170 -17.33 0.57 -21.89
N THR A 171 -18.47 0.54 -21.20
CA THR A 171 -18.83 1.57 -20.22
C THR A 171 -19.21 0.94 -18.90
N ILE A 172 -18.67 1.51 -17.81
CA ILE A 172 -19.07 1.17 -16.44
C ILE A 172 -19.56 2.41 -15.70
N ILE A 173 -20.67 2.25 -15.00
CA ILE A 173 -21.27 3.26 -14.13
C ILE A 173 -21.29 2.66 -12.73
N ILE A 174 -20.60 3.28 -11.79
CA ILE A 174 -20.52 2.83 -10.39
C ILE A 174 -21.39 3.77 -9.56
N ASP A 175 -22.54 3.27 -9.14
CA ASP A 175 -23.37 3.96 -8.15
C ASP A 175 -22.72 3.86 -6.77
N ARG A 176 -22.79 4.94 -6.00
CA ARG A 176 -22.21 5.02 -4.64
C ARG A 176 -20.75 4.58 -4.60
N ALA A 177 -19.91 5.17 -5.46
CA ALA A 177 -18.47 4.89 -5.51
C ALA A 177 -17.76 5.12 -4.16
N ASP A 178 -18.37 5.90 -3.26
CA ASP A 178 -17.92 6.13 -1.88
C ASP A 178 -17.83 4.86 -1.02
N ARG A 179 -18.62 3.84 -1.34
CA ARG A 179 -18.72 2.60 -0.56
C ARG A 179 -17.66 1.56 -0.91
N PHE A 180 -16.82 1.82 -1.89
CA PHE A 180 -15.81 0.88 -2.37
C PHE A 180 -14.41 1.28 -1.92
N GLY A 181 -13.56 0.28 -1.69
CA GLY A 181 -12.13 0.50 -1.54
C GLY A 181 -11.50 0.99 -2.85
N LEU A 182 -10.34 1.64 -2.74
CA LEU A 182 -9.57 2.06 -3.92
C LEU A 182 -9.12 0.87 -4.79
N ALA A 183 -8.76 -0.25 -4.15
CA ALA A 183 -8.39 -1.49 -4.83
C ALA A 183 -9.58 -2.06 -5.61
N ASP A 184 -10.76 -2.14 -4.98
CA ASP A 184 -11.99 -2.66 -5.59
C ASP A 184 -12.38 -1.80 -6.81
N LEU A 185 -12.37 -0.46 -6.67
CA LEU A 185 -12.66 0.45 -7.78
C LEU A 185 -11.69 0.28 -8.95
N TYR A 186 -10.41 0.03 -8.66
CA TYR A 186 -9.41 -0.23 -9.69
C TYR A 186 -9.65 -1.56 -10.40
N GLN A 187 -9.96 -2.63 -9.66
CA GLN A 187 -10.29 -3.93 -10.22
C GLN A 187 -11.54 -3.85 -11.09
N ILE A 188 -12.62 -3.26 -10.57
CA ILE A 188 -13.90 -3.06 -11.27
C ILE A 188 -13.68 -2.26 -12.57
N ARG A 189 -12.89 -1.19 -12.52
CA ARG A 189 -12.50 -0.41 -13.72
C ARG A 189 -11.73 -1.25 -14.72
N GLY A 190 -10.81 -2.09 -14.25
CA GLY A 190 -9.95 -2.94 -15.07
C GLY A 190 -10.69 -4.04 -15.84
N ARG A 191 -11.96 -4.31 -15.49
CA ARG A 191 -12.84 -5.27 -16.16
C ARG A 191 -13.53 -4.68 -17.40
N VAL A 192 -13.32 -3.40 -17.70
CA VAL A 192 -13.92 -2.69 -18.85
C VAL A 192 -12.82 -2.22 -19.80
N GLY A 193 -13.09 -2.25 -21.11
CA GLY A 193 -12.17 -1.72 -22.13
C GLY A 193 -11.12 -2.72 -22.63
N ARG A 194 -11.56 -3.93 -22.98
CA ARG A 194 -10.70 -4.94 -23.65
C ARG A 194 -10.82 -4.95 -25.18
N ALA A 195 -11.80 -4.24 -25.75
CA ALA A 195 -11.90 -4.04 -27.19
C ALA A 195 -11.04 -2.85 -27.67
N ASP A 196 -10.77 -2.75 -28.98
CA ASP A 196 -10.09 -1.61 -29.64
C ASP A 196 -10.82 -0.25 -29.50
N ARG A 197 -11.91 -0.22 -28.74
CA ARG A 197 -12.76 0.94 -28.51
C ARG A 197 -12.42 1.61 -27.18
N ARG A 198 -12.52 2.93 -27.16
CA ARG A 198 -12.31 3.70 -25.93
C ARG A 198 -13.39 3.36 -24.91
N ALA A 199 -12.96 2.97 -23.72
CA ALA A 199 -13.84 2.68 -22.59
C ALA A 199 -14.04 3.89 -21.67
N TYR A 200 -15.17 3.91 -20.97
CA TYR A 200 -15.57 4.98 -20.05
C TYR A 200 -15.93 4.41 -18.68
N ALA A 201 -15.52 5.10 -17.61
CA ALA A 201 -15.88 4.78 -16.24
C ALA A 201 -16.47 6.02 -15.55
N TYR A 202 -17.71 5.92 -15.10
CA TYR A 202 -18.41 6.98 -14.35
C TYR A 202 -18.49 6.57 -12.88
N LEU A 203 -17.77 7.27 -12.01
CA LEU A 203 -17.85 7.07 -10.56
C LEU A 203 -18.80 8.11 -9.99
N MET A 204 -19.97 7.65 -9.56
CA MET A 204 -21.02 8.51 -9.02
C MET A 204 -20.94 8.57 -7.50
N LEU A 205 -21.04 9.79 -6.99
CA LEU A 205 -20.99 10.08 -5.55
C LEU A 205 -22.27 10.77 -5.10
N PRO A 206 -22.66 10.61 -3.83
CA PRO A 206 -23.73 11.43 -3.25
C PRO A 206 -23.39 12.93 -3.41
N PRO A 207 -24.37 13.78 -3.77
CA PRO A 207 -24.15 15.22 -3.96
C PRO A 207 -23.44 15.88 -2.76
N ASP A 208 -23.84 15.50 -1.55
CA ASP A 208 -23.35 16.04 -0.28
C ASP A 208 -21.89 15.66 0.02
N MET A 209 -21.35 14.66 -0.69
CA MET A 209 -20.00 14.13 -0.40
C MET A 209 -18.89 14.83 -1.19
N LEU A 210 -19.23 15.59 -2.25
CA LEU A 210 -18.24 16.32 -3.06
C LEU A 210 -17.58 17.48 -2.32
N THR A 211 -18.17 17.91 -1.20
CA THR A 211 -17.73 18.99 -0.32
C THR A 211 -16.91 18.50 0.89
N VAL A 212 -16.94 17.21 1.24
CA VAL A 212 -16.23 16.65 2.41
C VAL A 212 -14.78 16.31 2.05
N GLY A 213 -13.82 16.84 2.83
CA GLY A 213 -12.38 16.82 2.52
C GLY A 213 -11.75 15.43 2.32
N ASP A 214 -12.17 14.42 3.07
CA ASP A 214 -11.62 13.05 2.96
C ASP A 214 -12.06 12.33 1.67
N ALA A 215 -13.28 12.57 1.23
CA ALA A 215 -13.76 12.06 -0.06
C ALA A 215 -13.00 12.72 -1.22
N ARG A 216 -12.73 14.04 -1.13
CA ARG A 216 -11.95 14.79 -2.12
C ARG A 216 -10.53 14.24 -2.28
N LYS A 217 -9.83 13.92 -1.18
CA LYS A 217 -8.50 13.28 -1.21
C LYS A 217 -8.55 11.91 -1.89
N ARG A 218 -9.55 11.08 -1.56
CA ARG A 218 -9.76 9.77 -2.18
C ARG A 218 -10.09 9.87 -3.67
N ILE A 219 -10.90 10.85 -4.07
CA ILE A 219 -11.26 11.15 -5.47
C ILE A 219 -10.05 11.62 -6.27
N ASN A 220 -9.24 12.52 -5.70
CA ASN A 220 -8.01 12.99 -6.34
C ASN A 220 -7.00 11.86 -6.51
N ALA A 221 -6.89 10.98 -5.52
CA ALA A 221 -6.13 9.73 -5.67
C ALA A 221 -6.66 8.92 -6.87
N ILE A 222 -7.97 8.61 -6.93
CA ILE A 222 -8.54 7.86 -8.07
C ILE A 222 -8.22 8.53 -9.41
N LYS A 223 -8.36 9.86 -9.52
CA LYS A 223 -8.03 10.61 -10.74
C LYS A 223 -6.55 10.54 -11.10
N GLN A 224 -5.64 10.68 -10.14
CA GLN A 224 -4.19 10.59 -10.36
C GLN A 224 -3.74 9.17 -10.75
N TYR A 225 -4.47 8.13 -10.32
CA TYR A 225 -4.17 6.72 -10.59
C TYR A 225 -4.94 6.13 -11.81
N THR A 226 -5.35 6.99 -12.75
CA THR A 226 -6.03 6.59 -14.01
C THR A 226 -5.09 6.13 -15.13
N SER A 227 -3.76 6.22 -14.94
CA SER A 227 -2.80 5.65 -15.88
C SER A 227 -2.76 4.12 -15.81
N LEU A 228 -2.53 3.46 -16.96
CA LEU A 228 -2.19 2.04 -17.01
C LEU A 228 -0.93 1.78 -16.15
N GLY A 229 -0.91 0.67 -15.39
CA GLY A 229 0.18 0.34 -14.45
C GLY A 229 -0.01 0.85 -13.00
N ALA A 230 -1.11 1.51 -12.66
CA ALA A 230 -1.31 2.10 -11.33
C ALA A 230 -1.65 1.10 -10.19
N GLY A 231 -1.84 -0.19 -10.48
CA GLY A 231 -2.26 -1.21 -9.51
C GLY A 231 -1.31 -1.35 -8.32
N PHE A 232 0.00 -1.27 -8.57
CA PHE A 232 1.04 -1.27 -7.53
C PHE A 232 0.95 -0.03 -6.62
N LYS A 233 0.80 1.17 -7.22
CA LYS A 233 0.68 2.45 -6.50
C LYS A 233 -0.56 2.48 -5.60
N ILE A 234 -1.65 1.85 -6.05
CA ILE A 234 -2.90 1.76 -5.29
C ILE A 234 -2.76 0.85 -4.07
N ALA A 235 -2.12 -0.31 -4.23
CA ALA A 235 -1.86 -1.22 -3.11
C ALA A 235 -0.94 -0.60 -2.05
N MET A 236 0.07 0.18 -2.46
CA MET A 236 0.94 0.94 -1.55
C MET A 236 0.18 2.00 -0.75
N ARG A 237 -0.69 2.78 -1.40
CA ARG A 237 -1.45 3.83 -0.71
C ARG A 237 -2.54 3.26 0.20
N ASP A 238 -3.12 2.12 -0.17
CA ASP A 238 -4.08 1.40 0.69
C ASP A 238 -3.39 0.84 1.95
N LEU A 239 -2.14 0.38 1.85
CA LEU A 239 -1.30 0.02 3.00
C LEU A 239 -1.03 1.23 3.92
N GLU A 240 -0.70 2.39 3.35
CA GLU A 240 -0.49 3.63 4.11
C GLU A 240 -1.76 4.13 4.81
N ILE A 241 -2.91 4.12 4.11
CA ILE A 241 -4.19 4.60 4.65
C ILE A 241 -4.75 3.66 5.73
N ARG A 242 -4.62 2.34 5.55
CA ARG A 242 -5.10 1.36 6.54
C ARG A 242 -4.16 1.23 7.74
N GLY A 243 -2.92 1.72 7.61
CA GLY A 243 -1.85 1.53 8.59
C GLY A 243 -1.38 0.08 8.64
N ALA A 244 -0.09 -0.13 8.92
CA ALA A 244 0.49 -1.47 9.11
C ALA A 244 -0.09 -2.26 10.31
N GLY A 245 -1.06 -1.69 11.03
CA GLY A 245 -1.55 -2.17 12.32
C GLY A 245 -2.37 -3.45 12.30
N ASN A 246 -2.84 -3.93 11.15
CA ASN A 246 -3.63 -5.16 11.05
C ASN A 246 -2.79 -6.44 10.87
N LEU A 247 -1.46 -6.34 10.89
CA LEU A 247 -0.56 -7.49 10.71
C LEU A 247 -0.55 -8.48 11.88
N LEU A 248 -1.08 -8.13 13.05
CA LEU A 248 -0.94 -8.90 14.30
C LEU A 248 -2.24 -9.51 14.89
N GLY A 249 -3.40 -9.32 14.26
CA GLY A 249 -4.67 -9.88 14.79
C GLY A 249 -5.36 -8.98 15.83
N THR A 250 -6.52 -9.45 16.30
CA THR A 250 -7.73 -8.66 16.60
C THR A 250 -7.64 -7.55 17.65
N LYS A 251 -8.23 -6.39 17.28
CA LYS A 251 -8.74 -5.28 18.12
C LYS A 251 -7.75 -4.67 19.11
N GLN A 252 -6.98 -3.65 18.67
CA GLN A 252 -6.69 -2.45 19.49
C GLN A 252 -6.31 -1.28 18.57
N SER A 253 -7.30 -0.57 18.04
CA SER A 253 -7.14 0.55 17.10
C SER A 253 -6.67 1.87 17.74
N GLY A 254 -6.35 1.89 19.03
CA GLY A 254 -6.33 3.15 19.80
C GLY A 254 -5.01 3.58 20.43
N HIS A 255 -3.92 2.80 20.40
CA HIS A 255 -2.68 3.14 21.12
C HIS A 255 -1.39 3.13 20.28
N MET A 256 -1.46 2.74 19.00
CA MET A 256 -0.25 2.63 18.17
C MET A 256 0.29 3.97 17.63
N ALA A 257 -0.43 5.07 17.80
CA ALA A 257 0.05 6.40 17.42
C ALA A 257 1.20 6.92 18.33
N ALA A 258 1.38 6.34 19.53
CA ALA A 258 2.27 6.90 20.55
C ALA A 258 3.59 6.12 20.75
N ILE A 259 3.72 4.89 20.22
CA ILE A 259 4.91 4.02 20.44
C ILE A 259 5.49 3.57 19.08
N GLY A 260 5.26 4.38 18.05
CA GLY A 260 5.53 4.04 16.66
C GLY A 260 7.01 4.02 16.30
N PHE A 261 7.37 3.07 15.44
CA PHE A 261 8.63 2.94 14.71
C PHE A 261 9.78 2.17 15.40
N ASP A 262 10.17 2.48 16.63
CA ASP A 262 11.37 1.84 17.20
C ASP A 262 11.15 0.38 17.62
N LEU A 263 10.02 0.12 18.29
CA LEU A 263 9.53 -1.24 18.57
C LEU A 263 9.20 -2.01 17.28
N TYR A 264 8.78 -1.29 16.22
CA TYR A 264 8.49 -1.86 14.91
C TYR A 264 9.78 -2.37 14.23
N CYS A 265 10.85 -1.57 14.23
CA CYS A 265 12.16 -1.99 13.73
C CYS A 265 12.75 -3.16 14.54
N GLN A 266 12.58 -3.19 15.87
CA GLN A 266 13.03 -4.30 16.71
C GLN A 266 12.28 -5.62 16.43
N LEU A 267 10.95 -5.58 16.30
CA LEU A 267 10.15 -6.78 15.99
C LEU A 267 10.41 -7.30 14.58
N LEU A 268 10.71 -6.39 13.66
CA LEU A 268 11.06 -6.65 12.26
C LEU A 268 12.45 -7.29 12.16
N LYS A 269 13.44 -6.80 12.94
CA LYS A 269 14.76 -7.44 13.11
C LYS A 269 14.65 -8.86 13.67
N GLN A 270 13.88 -9.07 14.74
CA GLN A 270 13.73 -10.39 15.37
C GLN A 270 13.08 -11.42 14.44
N SER A 271 12.12 -10.99 13.62
CA SER A 271 11.37 -11.87 12.73
C SER A 271 12.17 -12.29 11.50
N VAL A 272 12.99 -11.39 10.93
CA VAL A 272 13.85 -11.67 9.77
C VAL A 272 15.01 -12.61 10.15
N SER A 273 15.65 -12.39 11.31
CA SER A 273 16.74 -13.27 11.78
C SER A 273 16.26 -14.69 12.09
N LYS A 274 15.05 -14.85 12.65
CA LYS A 274 14.44 -16.18 12.88
C LYS A 274 14.11 -16.92 11.59
N LEU A 275 13.73 -16.19 10.53
CA LEU A 275 13.33 -16.79 9.25
C LEU A 275 14.53 -17.20 8.38
N LYS A 276 15.66 -16.49 8.44
CA LYS A 276 16.85 -16.79 7.63
C LYS A 276 17.76 -17.87 8.21
N GLY A 277 17.56 -18.29 9.47
CA GLY A 277 18.40 -19.30 10.11
C GLY A 277 19.87 -18.89 10.30
N GLU A 278 20.21 -17.63 10.01
CA GLU A 278 21.55 -17.08 10.21
C GLU A 278 21.74 -16.82 11.71
N PRO A 279 22.85 -17.29 12.33
CA PRO A 279 23.27 -16.73 13.61
C PRO A 279 23.47 -15.24 13.36
N SER A 280 22.87 -14.40 14.19
CA SER A 280 22.89 -12.94 14.08
C SER A 280 24.31 -12.44 13.80
N ALA A 281 24.64 -12.27 12.51
CA ALA A 281 25.94 -11.78 12.08
C ALA A 281 26.11 -10.41 12.71
N GLY A 282 27.20 -10.24 13.48
CA GLY A 282 27.41 -9.14 14.43
C GLY A 282 26.94 -7.79 13.92
N ARG A 283 25.67 -7.46 14.20
CA ARG A 283 25.00 -6.26 13.72
C ARG A 283 24.72 -5.36 14.89
N ILE A 284 24.95 -4.07 14.64
CA ILE A 284 24.88 -2.96 15.56
C ILE A 284 23.48 -2.90 16.21
N ASP A 285 23.38 -3.41 17.43
CA ASP A 285 22.17 -3.39 18.26
C ASP A 285 22.34 -2.38 19.40
N ILE A 286 22.64 -1.14 19.04
CA ILE A 286 22.54 -0.01 19.95
C ILE A 286 21.11 0.50 19.95
N SER A 287 20.50 0.58 21.14
CA SER A 287 19.32 1.41 21.36
C SER A 287 19.73 2.88 21.38
N MET A 288 19.22 3.67 20.44
CA MET A 288 19.48 5.10 20.33
C MET A 288 18.18 5.86 20.61
N ASN A 289 18.20 6.75 21.60
CA ASN A 289 17.10 7.66 21.88
C ASN A 289 17.65 9.09 22.03
N ILE A 290 17.15 10.02 21.22
CA ILE A 290 17.52 11.43 21.28
C ILE A 290 16.22 12.23 21.33
N ASP A 291 15.99 12.92 22.46
CA ASP A 291 14.72 13.56 22.79
C ASP A 291 14.34 14.72 21.86
N PHE A 292 15.32 15.43 21.31
CA PHE A 292 15.10 16.53 20.37
C PHE A 292 15.02 16.10 18.89
N LEU A 293 15.19 14.82 18.55
CA LEU A 293 15.04 14.34 17.16
C LEU A 293 13.61 13.87 16.88
N CYS A 294 13.00 14.46 15.84
CA CYS A 294 11.73 14.01 15.27
C CYS A 294 11.98 13.12 14.05
N THR A 295 11.72 11.82 14.18
CA THR A 295 11.91 10.84 13.09
C THR A 295 10.72 10.69 12.15
N ASN A 296 9.68 11.50 12.35
CA ASN A 296 8.43 11.43 11.59
C ASN A 296 7.99 12.82 11.12
N GLU A 297 7.78 12.95 9.81
CA GLU A 297 7.27 14.16 9.13
C GLU A 297 5.95 14.65 9.75
N GLY A 298 5.02 13.74 10.06
CA GLY A 298 3.74 14.10 10.67
C GLY A 298 3.85 14.56 12.13
N GLN A 299 4.82 14.03 12.88
CA GLN A 299 5.09 14.46 14.25
C GLN A 299 5.77 15.82 14.28
N TYR A 300 6.71 16.06 13.36
CA TYR A 300 7.39 17.35 13.23
C TYR A 300 6.42 18.51 12.96
N HIS A 301 5.41 18.30 12.11
CA HIS A 301 4.37 19.32 11.87
C HIS A 301 3.50 19.65 13.10
N LEU A 302 3.46 18.76 14.10
CA LEU A 302 2.70 18.92 15.33
C LEU A 302 3.61 19.22 16.54
N ALA A 303 4.93 19.12 16.39
CA ALA A 303 5.90 19.26 17.45
C ALA A 303 6.12 20.73 17.81
N SER A 304 6.54 20.95 19.06
CA SER A 304 7.01 22.24 19.57
C SER A 304 8.23 22.74 18.79
N LYS A 305 8.49 24.06 18.80
CA LYS A 305 9.57 24.76 18.06
C LYS A 305 11.00 24.25 18.30
N HIS A 306 11.23 23.35 19.25
CA HIS A 306 12.52 22.84 19.70
C HIS A 306 12.74 21.37 19.31
N SER A 307 12.50 21.03 18.05
CA SER A 307 12.66 19.66 17.58
C SER A 307 13.29 19.66 16.19
N LEU A 308 14.32 18.85 16.01
CA LEU A 308 15.00 18.69 14.74
C LEU A 308 14.34 17.62 13.88
N PRO A 309 14.07 17.91 12.59
CA PRO A 309 13.53 16.91 11.68
C PRO A 309 14.65 15.93 11.26
N ALA A 310 14.54 14.65 11.58
CA ALA A 310 15.46 13.60 11.13
C ALA A 310 14.69 12.51 10.39
N PHE A 311 14.28 12.82 9.15
CA PHE A 311 13.49 11.93 8.30
C PHE A 311 13.74 12.27 6.82
N VAL A 312 13.37 11.34 5.94
CA VAL A 312 13.35 11.56 4.48
C VAL A 312 12.02 12.22 4.08
N PRO A 313 12.02 13.51 3.68
CA PRO A 313 10.80 14.23 3.34
C PRO A 313 10.12 13.66 2.09
N SER A 314 8.79 13.77 2.06
CA SER A 314 8.01 13.36 0.90
C SER A 314 8.34 14.18 -0.36
N ASP A 315 8.75 15.44 -0.22
CA ASP A 315 9.12 16.30 -1.34
C ASP A 315 10.49 15.97 -1.96
N TYR A 316 11.41 15.38 -1.18
CA TYR A 316 12.74 15.00 -1.66
C TYR A 316 12.73 13.61 -2.33
N MET A 317 12.02 12.66 -1.73
CA MET A 317 11.79 11.34 -2.30
C MET A 317 10.28 11.09 -2.39
N ALA A 318 9.65 11.51 -3.48
CA ALA A 318 8.19 11.42 -3.67
C ALA A 318 7.64 10.00 -3.54
N GLU A 319 8.37 9.01 -4.05
CA GLU A 319 7.95 7.61 -4.01
C GLU A 319 8.23 6.97 -2.64
N ALA A 320 7.17 6.52 -1.96
CA ALA A 320 7.27 5.82 -0.68
C ALA A 320 8.15 4.57 -0.74
N ARG A 321 8.19 3.86 -1.89
CA ARG A 321 9.08 2.71 -2.09
C ARG A 321 10.55 3.10 -1.94
N LEU A 322 10.94 4.20 -2.58
CA LEU A 322 12.32 4.70 -2.51
C LEU A 322 12.66 5.15 -1.09
N ARG A 323 11.71 5.78 -0.37
CA ARG A 323 11.89 6.12 1.05
C ARG A 323 12.09 4.87 1.93
N ILE A 324 11.28 3.83 1.74
CA ILE A 324 11.41 2.57 2.50
C ILE A 324 12.76 1.91 2.20
N THR A 325 13.18 1.89 0.93
CA THR A 325 14.51 1.37 0.55
C THR A 325 15.62 2.19 1.20
N ALA A 326 15.52 3.52 1.17
CA ALA A 326 16.48 4.43 1.81
C ALA A 326 16.61 4.17 3.32
N TYR A 327 15.49 4.02 4.04
CA TYR A 327 15.52 3.68 5.47
C TYR A 327 16.10 2.29 5.75
N ARG A 328 15.86 1.31 4.88
CA ARG A 328 16.47 -0.02 5.01
C ARG A 328 17.98 0.06 4.81
N GLU A 329 18.43 0.76 3.78
CA GLU A 329 19.85 0.96 3.50
C GLU A 329 20.56 1.65 4.68
N LEU A 330 19.94 2.68 5.28
CA LEU A 330 20.45 3.30 6.51
C LEU A 330 20.52 2.34 7.70
N ALA A 331 19.51 1.48 7.87
CA ALA A 331 19.47 0.51 8.96
C ALA A 331 20.47 -0.63 8.80
N GLU A 332 20.86 -0.94 7.55
CA GLU A 332 21.84 -1.96 7.20
C GLU A 332 23.28 -1.42 7.17
N ALA A 333 23.44 -0.09 7.10
CA ALA A 333 24.74 0.57 7.16
C ALA A 333 25.47 0.19 8.46
N SER A 334 26.66 -0.38 8.29
CA SER A 334 27.46 -0.91 9.40
C SER A 334 28.81 -0.21 9.51
N ARG A 335 29.20 0.54 8.48
CA ARG A 335 30.43 1.32 8.42
C ARG A 335 30.15 2.74 7.97
N ILE A 336 31.10 3.63 8.23
CA ILE A 336 31.00 5.04 7.83
C ILE A 336 31.05 5.14 6.29
N GLU A 337 31.84 4.31 5.62
CA GLU A 337 31.91 4.32 4.16
C GLU A 337 30.56 3.99 3.50
N ASP A 338 29.74 3.15 4.13
CA ASP A 338 28.39 2.82 3.64
C ASP A 338 27.51 4.08 3.60
N LEU A 339 27.61 4.92 4.63
CA LEU A 339 26.85 6.17 4.73
C LEU A 339 27.30 7.20 3.68
N ASP A 340 28.61 7.30 3.41
CA ASP A 340 29.14 8.18 2.37
C ASP A 340 28.70 7.75 0.96
N ILE A 341 28.66 6.44 0.71
CA ILE A 341 28.12 5.89 -0.54
C ILE A 341 26.64 6.23 -0.67
N LEU A 342 25.85 6.06 0.40
CA LEU A 342 24.43 6.42 0.40
C LEU A 342 24.21 7.91 0.16
N ARG A 343 24.98 8.77 0.83
CA ARG A 343 24.94 10.23 0.66
C ARG A 343 25.20 10.61 -0.81
N LYS A 344 26.26 10.06 -1.42
CA LYS A 344 26.59 10.31 -2.85
C LYS A 344 25.48 9.81 -3.79
N ASN A 345 25.01 8.58 -3.57
CA ASN A 345 23.97 7.98 -4.41
C ASN A 345 22.65 8.76 -4.33
N TRP A 346 22.28 9.25 -3.15
CA TRP A 346 21.05 10.03 -3.00
C TRP A 346 21.19 11.42 -3.60
N ALA A 347 22.36 12.06 -3.43
CA ALA A 347 22.63 13.35 -4.06
C ALA A 347 22.58 13.28 -5.60
N ASP A 348 23.13 12.22 -6.18
CA ASP A 348 23.13 11.99 -7.63
C ASP A 348 21.72 11.71 -8.17
N ARG A 349 20.93 10.90 -7.46
CA ARG A 349 19.60 10.46 -7.91
C ARG A 349 18.48 11.44 -7.64
N PHE A 350 18.55 12.19 -6.54
CA PHE A 350 17.45 13.01 -6.04
C PHE A 350 17.81 14.50 -5.92
N GLY A 351 19.05 14.88 -6.25
CA GLY A 351 19.53 16.25 -6.18
C GLY A 351 20.00 16.64 -4.78
N ARG A 352 19.95 17.93 -4.46
CA ARG A 352 20.51 18.46 -3.21
C ARG A 352 19.84 17.84 -1.98
N ILE A 353 20.63 17.28 -1.08
CA ILE A 353 20.16 16.70 0.18
C ILE A 353 19.56 17.80 1.05
N PRO A 354 18.29 17.68 1.49
CA PRO A 354 17.66 18.67 2.34
C PRO A 354 18.10 18.48 3.82
N PRO A 355 18.01 19.52 4.65
CA PRO A 355 18.45 19.46 6.05
C PRO A 355 17.89 18.27 6.86
N PRO A 356 16.59 17.89 6.73
CA PRO A 356 16.05 16.73 7.44
C PRO A 356 16.76 15.40 7.17
N VAL A 357 17.29 15.25 5.95
CA VAL A 357 18.01 14.05 5.53
C VAL A 357 19.46 14.09 6.01
N GLU A 358 20.09 15.26 6.05
CA GLU A 358 21.43 15.42 6.65
C GLU A 358 21.39 15.08 8.14
N PHE A 359 20.41 15.58 8.90
CA PHE A 359 20.28 15.25 10.32
C PHE A 359 20.02 13.76 10.56
N LEU A 360 19.26 13.11 9.67
CA LEU A 360 19.08 11.64 9.70
C LEU A 360 20.38 10.88 9.43
N LEU A 361 21.20 11.35 8.48
CA LEU A 361 22.52 10.76 8.18
C LEU A 361 23.47 10.92 9.37
N ILE A 362 23.53 12.11 9.97
CA ILE A 362 24.34 12.39 11.17
C ILE A 362 23.89 11.50 12.34
N ALA A 363 22.59 11.40 12.60
CA ALA A 363 22.07 10.51 13.66
C ALA A 363 22.45 9.04 13.40
N THR A 364 22.43 8.59 12.15
CA THR A 364 22.84 7.24 11.78
C THR A 364 24.36 7.06 11.95
N GLU A 365 25.15 8.08 11.63
CA GLU A 365 26.61 8.08 11.83
C GLU A 365 26.98 7.96 13.31
N ILE A 366 26.36 8.77 14.17
CA ILE A 366 26.45 8.69 15.64
C ILE A 366 26.22 7.25 16.10
N LYS A 367 25.17 6.60 15.57
CA LYS A 367 24.82 5.21 15.92
C LYS A 367 25.89 4.21 15.50
N VAL A 368 26.36 4.32 14.26
CA VAL A 368 27.37 3.42 13.69
C VAL A 368 28.69 3.56 14.45
N ARG A 369 29.14 4.79 14.70
CA ARG A 369 30.37 5.07 15.45
C ARG A 369 30.30 4.58 16.89
N ALA A 370 29.19 4.84 17.59
CA ALA A 370 29.00 4.34 18.95
C ALA A 370 29.10 2.81 19.03
N ALA A 371 28.61 2.12 17.99
CA ALA A 371 28.63 0.66 17.92
C ALA A 371 29.98 0.08 17.57
N LEU A 372 30.71 0.71 16.66
CA LEU A 372 32.11 0.40 16.39
C LEU A 372 32.97 0.53 17.65
N LYS A 373 32.63 1.48 18.54
CA LYS A 373 33.28 1.65 19.85
C LYS A 373 32.78 0.70 20.95
N GLY A 374 31.86 -0.22 20.62
CA GLY A 374 31.34 -1.24 21.53
C GLY A 374 30.31 -0.76 22.54
N CYS A 375 29.65 0.39 22.29
CA CYS A 375 28.53 0.83 23.12
C CYS A 375 27.31 -0.07 22.87
N SER A 376 26.45 -0.21 23.87
CA SER A 376 25.18 -0.97 23.80
C SER A 376 23.94 -0.07 23.86
N SER A 377 24.07 1.15 24.39
CA SER A 377 22.99 2.14 24.43
C SER A 377 23.53 3.56 24.33
N LEU A 378 22.77 4.41 23.65
CA LEU A 378 22.96 5.85 23.55
C LEU A 378 21.63 6.55 23.87
N GLU A 379 21.61 7.34 24.93
CA GLU A 379 20.46 8.16 25.31
C GLU A 379 20.91 9.61 25.45
N VAL A 380 20.24 10.52 24.74
CA VAL A 380 20.36 11.95 24.96
C VAL A 380 19.07 12.43 25.60
N LYS A 381 19.20 13.05 26.77
CA LYS A 381 18.08 13.62 27.50
C LYS A 381 18.49 14.87 28.26
N ASP A 382 17.74 15.96 28.12
CA ASP A 382 18.00 17.23 28.81
C ASP A 382 19.47 17.68 28.62
N GLU A 383 19.94 17.69 27.36
CA GLU A 383 21.32 18.02 26.94
C GLU A 383 22.43 17.11 27.49
N LYS A 384 22.07 16.00 28.15
CA LYS A 384 23.05 15.04 28.69
C LYS A 384 23.13 13.82 27.79
N LEU A 385 24.35 13.52 27.35
CA LEU A 385 24.67 12.31 26.62
C LEU A 385 25.01 11.18 27.60
N LYS A 386 24.22 10.12 27.57
CA LYS A 386 24.45 8.89 28.34
C LYS A 386 24.81 7.77 27.37
N LEU A 387 26.03 7.27 27.51
CA LEU A 387 26.51 6.13 26.74
C LEU A 387 26.75 4.96 27.67
N MET A 388 26.31 3.78 27.26
CA MET A 388 26.53 2.55 28.00
C MET A 388 27.48 1.64 27.22
N LYS A 389 28.54 1.17 27.88
CA LYS A 389 29.53 0.23 27.33
C LYS A 389 29.78 -0.87 28.36
N ASN A 390 29.68 -2.13 27.95
CA ASN A 390 29.83 -3.30 28.82
C ASN A 390 28.96 -3.25 30.10
N GLY A 391 27.74 -2.70 30.00
CA GLY A 391 26.80 -2.61 31.13
C GLY A 391 27.09 -1.48 32.15
N LYS A 392 28.08 -0.61 31.87
CA LYS A 392 28.38 0.58 32.69
C LYS A 392 28.18 1.85 31.88
N TYR A 393 27.71 2.90 32.55
CA TYR A 393 27.64 4.23 31.95
C TYR A 393 29.02 4.87 31.87
N ILE A 394 29.31 5.51 30.74
CA ILE A 394 30.51 6.31 30.56
C ILE A 394 30.27 7.68 31.19
N GLN A 395 31.14 8.06 32.12
CA GLN A 395 31.13 9.35 32.80
C GLN A 395 32.53 9.96 32.76
N ILE A 396 32.62 11.26 32.55
CA ILE A 396 33.87 12.02 32.57
C ILE A 396 33.87 12.82 33.86
N ASN A 397 34.86 12.60 34.72
CA ASN A 397 34.97 13.23 36.04
C ASN A 397 33.69 13.08 36.91
N GLY A 398 33.03 11.92 36.83
CA GLY A 398 31.81 11.62 37.60
C GLY A 398 30.53 12.30 37.10
N LYS A 399 30.56 12.94 35.92
CA LYS A 399 29.38 13.56 35.29
C LYS A 399 29.17 13.00 33.88
N PHE A 400 27.92 13.04 33.42
CA PHE A 400 27.59 12.76 32.03
C PHE A 400 28.03 13.92 31.14
N PRO A 401 28.63 13.65 29.97
CA PRO A 401 28.92 14.69 28.98
C PRO A 401 27.66 15.51 28.68
N ARG A 402 27.83 16.83 28.60
CA ARG A 402 26.77 17.74 28.15
C ARG A 402 27.03 18.13 26.71
N LEU A 403 25.95 18.20 25.95
CA LEU A 403 25.96 18.76 24.60
C LEU A 403 26.23 20.25 24.70
N ILE A 404 27.03 20.75 23.75
CA ILE A 404 27.45 22.15 23.67
C ILE A 404 26.75 22.76 22.47
N GLY A 405 26.15 23.95 22.63
CA GLY A 405 25.50 24.67 21.54
C GLY A 405 24.29 25.48 21.99
N ASP A 406 23.92 26.45 21.16
CA ASP A 406 22.78 27.36 21.38
C ASP A 406 21.48 26.83 20.73
N ASN A 407 21.58 25.81 19.88
CA ASN A 407 20.46 25.19 19.18
C ASN A 407 20.62 23.66 19.06
N GLU A 408 19.54 23.00 18.66
CA GLU A 408 19.48 21.55 18.55
C GLU A 408 20.41 20.97 17.46
N GLU A 409 20.76 21.75 16.42
CA GLU A 409 21.69 21.35 15.36
C GLU A 409 23.10 21.20 15.93
N GLU A 410 23.55 22.21 16.67
CA GLU A 410 24.83 22.20 17.37
C GLU A 410 24.88 21.11 18.43
N TRP A 411 23.75 20.78 19.08
CA TRP A 411 23.68 19.65 20.00
C TRP A 411 23.89 18.31 19.30
N LEU A 412 23.38 18.12 18.09
CA LEU A 412 23.58 16.91 17.30
C LEU A 412 25.04 16.77 16.85
N GLU A 413 25.66 17.87 16.41
CA GLU A 413 27.09 17.91 16.06
C GLU A 413 27.97 17.65 17.30
N SER A 414 27.66 18.29 18.43
CA SER A 414 28.35 18.06 19.70
C SER A 414 28.24 16.60 20.15
N ALA A 415 27.10 15.93 19.92
CA ALA A 415 26.94 14.51 20.22
C ALA A 415 27.84 13.63 19.34
N LEU A 416 28.01 13.98 18.06
CA LEU A 416 28.93 13.31 17.14
C LEU A 416 30.39 13.50 17.58
N ASP A 417 30.78 14.71 17.95
CA ASP A 417 32.13 15.02 18.45
C ASP A 417 32.45 14.26 19.74
N TRP A 418 31.51 14.21 20.68
CA TRP A 418 31.67 13.39 21.88
C TRP A 418 31.90 11.91 21.56
N ILE A 419 31.21 11.39 20.54
CA ILE A 419 31.40 10.00 20.10
C ILE A 419 32.69 9.84 19.33
N LEU A 420 33.22 10.87 18.66
CA LEU A 420 34.51 10.87 18.00
C LEU A 420 35.67 10.81 18.98
N ASP A 421 35.59 11.55 20.09
CA ASP A 421 36.63 11.66 21.13
C ASP A 421 36.71 10.44 22.08
N LEU A 422 35.68 9.59 22.06
CA LEU A 422 35.51 8.42 22.93
C LEU A 422 36.47 7.24 22.71
#